data_AF-A0A844EIZ8-F1
#
_entry.id   AF-A0A844EIZ8-F1
#
_cell.length_a   1.000
_cell.length_b   1.000
_cell.length_c   1.000
_cell.angle_alpha   90.00
_cell.angle_beta   90.00
_cell.angle_gamma   90.00
#
_symmetry.space_group_name_H-M   'P 1'
#
loop_
_entity.id
_entity.type
_entity.pdbx_description
1 polymer ?
#
loop_
_entity_poly.entity_id
_entity_poly.type
_entity_poly.pdbx_seq_one_letter_code
_entity_poly.pdbx_strand_id
1 'polypeptide(L)'
;PMHEPVDTHISITIHAETETRALDIMDNLQANLRDPEIHYQVKQRGIIIVAILDPQDRSVIGINNSEQQYGFDLQIRLERNFESDQPTIESIESNNEKITRN
;
A
#
# COMPACT_ATOMS: atom_id res chain seq x y z
N PRO A 1 20.34 15.20 6.54
CA PRO A 1 20.53 13.78 6.20
C PRO A 1 19.45 13.34 5.19
N MET A 2 19.86 12.93 4.00
CA MET A 2 18.96 12.40 2.97
C MET A 2 18.52 11.01 3.47
N HIS A 3 17.28 10.87 3.94
CA HIS A 3 16.78 9.57 4.39
C HIS A 3 16.32 8.79 3.17
N GLU A 4 17.02 7.69 2.89
CA GLU A 4 16.66 6.78 1.80
C GLU A 4 15.27 6.18 2.04
N PRO A 5 14.49 5.97 0.97
CA PRO A 5 13.24 5.23 1.08
C PRO A 5 13.51 3.83 1.67
N VAL A 6 12.65 3.40 2.57
CA VAL A 6 12.78 2.08 3.21
C VAL A 6 11.78 1.13 2.57
N ASP A 7 12.31 0.06 1.98
CA ASP A 7 11.50 -1.07 1.50
C ASP A 7 11.28 -2.05 2.65
N THR A 8 10.04 -2.49 2.85
CA THR A 8 9.67 -3.45 3.90
C THR A 8 8.52 -4.36 3.44
N HIS A 9 8.25 -5.40 4.22
CA HIS A 9 7.18 -6.35 3.97
C HIS A 9 6.13 -6.28 5.08
N ILE A 10 4.86 -6.33 4.67
CA ILE A 10 3.71 -6.50 5.57
C ILE A 10 3.07 -7.84 5.24
N SER A 11 3.00 -8.72 6.22
CA SER A 11 2.28 -9.99 6.10
C SER A 11 0.85 -9.83 6.57
N ILE A 12 -0.11 -10.18 5.72
CA ILE A 12 -1.54 -10.17 6.03
C ILE A 12 -2.00 -11.61 6.15
N THR A 13 -2.62 -11.96 7.28
CA THR A 13 -3.25 -13.27 7.51
C THR A 13 -4.73 -13.05 7.80
N ILE A 14 -5.55 -13.84 7.12
CA ILE A 14 -7.01 -13.85 7.19
C ILE A 14 -7.42 -15.11 7.92
N HIS A 15 -8.30 -14.90 8.88
CA HIS A 15 -8.84 -15.91 9.78
C HIS A 15 -10.33 -16.05 9.50
N ALA A 16 -10.79 -17.27 9.15
CA ALA A 16 -12.21 -17.52 8.92
C ALA A 16 -12.61 -18.96 9.24
N GLU A 17 -13.88 -19.20 9.55
CA GLU A 17 -14.41 -20.53 9.89
C GLU A 17 -14.36 -21.52 8.71
N THR A 18 -14.40 -21.02 7.48
CA THR A 18 -14.41 -21.85 6.26
C THR A 18 -13.36 -21.39 5.26
N GLU A 19 -12.87 -22.32 4.47
CA GLU A 19 -11.82 -22.08 3.47
C GLU A 19 -12.33 -21.12 2.41
N THR A 20 -13.52 -21.37 1.88
CA THR A 20 -14.17 -20.49 0.90
C THR A 20 -14.28 -19.07 1.41
N ARG A 21 -14.64 -18.88 2.69
CA ARG A 21 -14.75 -17.54 3.26
C ARG A 21 -13.38 -16.85 3.39
N ALA A 22 -12.35 -17.59 3.80
CA ALA A 22 -11.00 -17.05 3.88
C ALA A 22 -10.48 -16.63 2.50
N LEU A 23 -10.65 -17.48 1.49
CA LEU A 23 -10.28 -17.21 0.10
C LEU A 23 -11.05 -16.01 -0.47
N ASP A 24 -12.36 -15.94 -0.27
CA ASP A 24 -13.17 -14.80 -0.73
C ASP A 24 -12.68 -13.48 -0.14
N ILE A 25 -12.38 -13.43 1.17
CA ILE A 25 -11.85 -12.21 1.82
C ILE A 25 -10.49 -11.85 1.24
N MET A 26 -9.64 -12.86 1.02
CA MET A 26 -8.29 -12.69 0.50
C MET A 26 -8.29 -12.12 -0.91
N ASP A 27 -9.09 -12.71 -1.80
CA ASP A 27 -9.20 -12.27 -3.19
C ASP A 27 -9.77 -10.86 -3.28
N ASN A 28 -10.81 -10.55 -2.50
CA ASN A 28 -11.37 -9.21 -2.46
C ASN A 28 -10.36 -8.19 -1.91
N LEU A 29 -9.59 -8.54 -0.88
CA LEU A 29 -8.58 -7.64 -0.33
C LEU A 29 -7.45 -7.40 -1.33
N GLN A 30 -6.96 -8.44 -1.99
CA GLN A 30 -5.95 -8.29 -3.04
C GLN A 30 -6.46 -7.46 -4.22
N ALA A 31 -7.71 -7.65 -4.64
CA ALA A 31 -8.32 -6.85 -5.69
C ALA A 31 -8.40 -5.37 -5.31
N ASN A 32 -8.86 -5.05 -4.09
CA ASN A 32 -8.88 -3.68 -3.58
C ASN A 32 -7.48 -3.07 -3.49
N LEU A 33 -6.50 -3.86 -3.04
CA LEU A 33 -5.12 -3.40 -2.94
C LEU A 33 -4.45 -3.23 -4.30
N ARG A 34 -4.98 -3.82 -5.38
CA ARG A 34 -4.54 -3.60 -6.78
C ARG A 34 -5.29 -2.44 -7.45
N ASP A 35 -6.30 -1.88 -6.80
CA ASP A 35 -7.09 -0.79 -7.36
C ASP A 35 -6.24 0.50 -7.45
N PRO A 36 -6.14 1.15 -8.62
CA PRO A 36 -5.35 2.36 -8.79
C PRO A 36 -5.75 3.53 -7.87
N GLU A 37 -7.03 3.66 -7.55
CA GLU A 37 -7.53 4.71 -6.66
C GLU A 37 -7.08 4.44 -5.22
N ILE A 38 -7.15 3.18 -4.77
CA ILE A 38 -6.63 2.78 -3.46
C ILE A 38 -5.11 3.00 -3.39
N HIS A 39 -4.37 2.60 -4.44
CA HIS A 39 -2.94 2.88 -4.57
C HIS A 39 -2.61 4.36 -4.42
N TYR A 40 -3.40 5.24 -5.05
CA TYR A 40 -3.23 6.68 -4.96
C TYR A 40 -3.47 7.19 -3.54
N GLN A 41 -4.56 6.74 -2.88
CA GLN A 41 -4.90 7.16 -1.52
C GLN A 41 -3.85 6.73 -0.49
N VAL A 42 -3.28 5.51 -0.60
CA VAL A 42 -2.21 5.08 0.30
C VAL A 42 -0.90 5.80 0.03
N LYS A 43 -0.60 6.12 -1.24
CA LYS A 43 0.57 6.91 -1.62
C LYS A 43 0.52 8.31 -1.03
N GLN A 44 -0.65 8.96 -1.02
CA GLN A 44 -0.83 10.27 -0.36
C GLN A 44 -0.50 10.24 1.15
N ARG A 45 -0.52 9.05 1.76
CA ARG A 45 -0.14 8.83 3.17
C ARG A 45 1.33 8.39 3.33
N GLY A 46 2.13 8.45 2.27
CA GLY A 46 3.54 8.06 2.28
C GLY A 46 3.79 6.55 2.14
N ILE A 47 2.80 5.76 1.74
CA ILE A 47 2.94 4.30 1.57
C ILE A 47 2.78 3.97 0.09
N ILE A 48 3.85 3.45 -0.53
CA ILE A 48 3.80 2.93 -1.89
C ILE A 48 3.68 1.41 -1.82
N ILE A 49 2.62 0.85 -2.39
CA ILE A 49 2.52 -0.59 -2.63
C ILE A 49 3.39 -0.93 -3.84
N VAL A 50 4.47 -1.67 -3.61
CA VAL A 50 5.43 -2.09 -4.65
C VAL A 50 4.97 -3.38 -5.29
N ALA A 51 4.59 -4.36 -4.47
CA ALA A 51 4.11 -5.65 -4.95
C ALA A 51 3.10 -6.25 -3.97
N ILE A 52 2.17 -7.01 -4.53
CA ILE A 52 1.26 -7.90 -3.81
C ILE A 52 1.69 -9.30 -4.20
N LEU A 53 2.27 -10.03 -3.25
CA LEU A 53 2.83 -11.36 -3.46
C LEU A 53 1.73 -12.42 -3.46
N ASP A 54 2.07 -13.59 -3.99
CA ASP A 54 1.10 -14.65 -4.18
C ASP A 54 0.49 -15.12 -2.85
N PRO A 55 -0.81 -15.45 -2.85
CA PRO A 55 -1.47 -15.99 -1.68
C PRO A 55 -0.89 -17.35 -1.27
N GLN A 56 -0.91 -17.59 0.04
CA GLN A 56 -0.41 -18.79 0.69
C GLN A 56 -1.43 -19.31 1.70
N ASP A 57 -1.59 -20.63 1.72
CA ASP A 57 -2.20 -21.32 2.86
C ASP A 57 -1.25 -21.22 4.05
N ARG A 58 -1.78 -20.71 5.17
CA ARG A 58 -1.07 -20.51 6.44
C ARG A 58 -1.67 -21.37 7.55
N SER A 59 -2.56 -22.29 7.20
CA SER A 59 -3.23 -23.17 8.14
C SER A 59 -2.23 -24.14 8.76
N VAL A 60 -2.23 -24.23 10.08
CA VAL A 60 -1.37 -25.17 10.81
C VAL A 60 -2.06 -26.53 10.88
N ILE A 61 -1.48 -27.55 10.25
CA ILE A 61 -1.98 -28.93 10.32
C ILE A 61 -1.56 -29.54 11.67
N GLY A 62 -2.52 -29.97 12.50
CA GLY A 62 -2.22 -30.83 13.67
C GLY A 62 -2.92 -30.44 14.98
N ILE A 63 -3.60 -29.31 15.01
CA ILE A 63 -4.51 -28.92 16.10
C ILE A 63 -5.89 -28.85 15.45
N ASN A 64 -6.97 -29.20 16.15
CA ASN A 64 -8.36 -29.04 15.66
C ASN A 64 -8.61 -27.55 15.38
N ASN A 65 -8.16 -27.07 14.23
CA ASN A 65 -8.28 -25.69 13.82
C ASN A 65 -9.66 -25.56 13.18
N SER A 66 -10.61 -25.10 13.98
CA SER A 66 -11.92 -24.64 13.51
C SER A 66 -11.82 -23.40 12.62
N GLU A 67 -10.62 -22.88 12.41
CA GLU A 67 -10.35 -21.65 11.68
C GLU A 67 -9.29 -21.89 10.61
N GLN A 68 -9.66 -21.54 9.38
CA GLN A 68 -8.82 -21.54 8.19
C GLN A 68 -8.00 -20.26 8.15
N GLN A 69 -6.71 -20.40 7.82
CA GLN A 69 -5.77 -19.29 7.78
C GLN A 69 -5.16 -19.18 6.39
N TYR A 70 -5.50 -18.11 5.68
CA TYR A 70 -4.94 -17.78 4.36
C TYR A 70 -4.29 -16.41 4.42
N GLY A 71 -3.29 -16.15 3.61
CA GLY A 71 -2.63 -14.85 3.65
C GLY A 71 -1.79 -14.57 2.44
N PHE A 72 -1.28 -13.35 2.38
CA PHE A 72 -0.34 -12.91 1.36
C PHE A 72 0.56 -11.85 1.96
N ASP A 73 1.64 -11.57 1.26
CA ASP A 73 2.61 -10.57 1.68
C ASP A 73 2.56 -9.36 0.74
N LEU A 74 2.72 -8.18 1.32
CA LEU A 74 2.84 -6.92 0.62
C LEU A 74 4.27 -6.45 0.70
N GLN A 75 4.87 -6.13 -0.43
CA GLN A 75 6.07 -5.32 -0.47
C GLN A 75 5.64 -3.86 -0.53
N ILE A 76 6.09 -3.06 0.43
CA ILE A 76 5.82 -1.63 0.47
C ILE A 76 7.11 -0.82 0.55
N ARG A 77 7.02 0.43 0.09
CA ARG A 77 8.03 1.45 0.29
C ARG A 77 7.42 2.58 1.10
N LEU A 78 8.12 2.98 2.15
CA LEU A 78 7.74 4.11 2.99
C LEU A 78 8.46 5.37 2.52
N GLU A 79 7.72 6.31 1.96
CA GLU A 79 8.18 7.67 1.76
C GLU A 79 8.01 8.41 3.08
N ARG A 80 9.12 8.72 3.77
CA ARG A 80 9.04 9.66 4.89
C ARG A 80 8.63 10.99 4.29
N ASN A 81 7.42 11.43 4.57
CA ASN A 81 6.97 12.79 4.27
C ASN A 81 7.93 13.75 4.96
N PHE A 82 8.94 14.20 4.24
CA PHE A 82 9.51 15.51 4.53
C PHE A 82 8.36 16.46 4.25
N GLU A 83 7.94 17.23 5.25
CA GLU A 83 7.32 18.51 4.93
C GLU A 83 8.26 19.15 3.92
N SER A 84 7.76 19.33 2.70
CA SER A 84 8.55 19.82 1.61
C SER A 84 8.92 21.27 1.95
N ASP A 85 10.12 21.47 2.48
CA ASP A 85 10.79 22.78 2.51
C ASP A 85 11.10 23.28 1.09
N GLN A 86 10.72 22.52 0.05
CA GLN A 86 10.82 22.95 -1.33
C GLN A 86 9.87 24.15 -1.48
N PRO A 87 10.40 25.37 -1.67
CA PRO A 87 9.57 26.54 -1.79
C PRO A 87 8.68 26.34 -3.01
N THR A 88 7.37 26.38 -2.80
CA THR A 88 6.40 26.52 -3.88
C THR A 88 6.77 27.80 -4.62
N ILE A 89 7.10 27.71 -5.91
CA ILE A 89 7.25 28.91 -6.75
C ILE A 89 5.83 29.44 -6.97
N GLU A 90 5.37 30.32 -6.09
CA GLU A 90 4.05 30.96 -6.19
C GLU A 90 4.00 31.97 -7.34
N SER A 91 5.15 32.47 -7.80
CA SER A 91 5.25 33.31 -8.98
C SER A 91 6.64 33.25 -9.62
N ILE A 92 6.68 33.27 -10.95
CA ILE A 92 7.89 33.54 -11.73
C ILE A 92 7.75 35.00 -12.20
N GLU A 93 8.51 35.92 -11.62
CA GLU A 93 8.71 37.24 -12.24
C GLU A 93 9.74 37.07 -13.37
N SER A 94 9.25 36.70 -14.55
CA SER A 94 10.01 36.87 -15.78
C SER A 94 9.81 38.31 -16.24
N ASN A 95 10.90 38.99 -16.61
CA ASN A 95 10.84 40.34 -17.16
C ASN A 95 9.78 40.43 -18.27
N ASN A 96 8.66 41.06 -17.94
CA ASN A 96 7.57 41.55 -18.78
C ASN A 96 6.48 40.61 -19.34
N GLU A 97 6.27 39.38 -18.85
CA GLU A 97 5.01 38.66 -19.19
C GLU A 97 4.41 37.93 -17.99
N LYS A 98 3.24 38.43 -17.54
CA LYS A 98 2.46 37.88 -16.43
C LYS A 98 1.56 36.76 -16.97
N ILE A 99 1.94 35.50 -16.73
CA ILE A 99 1.09 34.35 -17.05
C ILE A 99 0.31 33.95 -15.80
N THR A 100 -1.00 34.18 -15.80
CA THR A 100 -1.93 33.65 -14.78
C THR A 100 -2.54 32.37 -15.35
N ARG A 101 -2.45 31.24 -14.63
CA ARG A 101 -3.21 30.02 -14.95
C ARG A 101 -4.55 30.06 -14.18
N ASN A 102 -5.65 29.78 -14.89
CA ASN A 102 -6.98 29.57 -14.31
C ASN A 102 -7.05 28.24 -13.57
#